data_AF-A0A954YB75-F1
#
_entry.id   AF-A0A954YB75-F1
#
_cell.length_a   1.000
_cell.length_b   1.000
_cell.length_c   1.000
_cell.angle_alpha   90.00
_cell.angle_beta   90.00
_cell.angle_gamma   90.00
#
_symmetry.space_group_name_H-M   'P 1'
#
loop_
_entity.id
_entity.type
_entity.pdbx_description
1 polymer ?
#
loop_
_entity_poly.entity_id
_entity_poly.type
_entity_poly.pdbx_seq_one_letter_code
_entity_poly.pdbx_strand_id
1 'polypeptide(L)'
;MFRATACVLALAIVSGAVGQTRPVQWMSSPADAIKVAKRTQKPLLFFVPGQDLGDLDDQQQVVLRDAFVRDYIGDRFIGARLTRSTNNADLFTKWNAPTKYGQYMLVVTPSGDLVGQIGAEVIARKDQFIGALTGNFRKYRSALYEKELLPQFQGEKLNRNNISKALGYIKSFIITDADKMLGEFAARTDIDKGTRKRVYETLAELSTNAAVASLAKAAESDTDAQAALKKVTPAAAAQLAESALVVNGEVRVYVYEAVAAVAKVRDAKPARFWETADAEAKQAEIERVAKEIREDAGKWNERWADIR
;
A
#
# COMPACT_ATOMS: atom_id res chain seq x y z
N MET A 1 -32.30 -2.74 58.24
CA MET A 1 -31.02 -2.11 57.86
C MET A 1 -30.83 -2.22 56.36
N PHE A 2 -31.24 -1.19 55.60
CA PHE A 2 -31.05 -1.14 54.15
C PHE A 2 -29.86 -0.21 53.85
N ARG A 3 -28.80 -0.72 53.23
CA ARG A 3 -27.65 0.08 52.78
C ARG A 3 -27.88 0.50 51.33
N ALA A 4 -28.13 1.79 51.13
CA ALA A 4 -28.13 2.43 49.82
C ALA A 4 -26.69 2.55 49.31
N THR A 5 -26.42 2.01 48.13
CA THR A 5 -25.13 2.16 47.43
C THR A 5 -25.28 3.26 46.40
N ALA A 6 -24.61 4.39 46.62
CA ALA A 6 -24.58 5.51 45.69
C ALA A 6 -23.53 5.25 44.59
N CYS A 7 -23.96 5.16 43.34
CA CYS A 7 -23.08 5.21 42.18
C CYS A 7 -22.66 6.66 41.92
N VAL A 8 -21.39 6.96 42.13
CA VAL A 8 -20.76 8.21 41.70
C VAL A 8 -20.44 8.10 40.20
N LEU A 9 -21.20 8.83 39.39
CA LEU A 9 -20.96 8.97 37.96
C LEU A 9 -19.79 9.94 37.76
N ALA A 10 -18.60 9.43 37.40
CA ALA A 10 -17.47 10.28 37.02
C ALA A 10 -17.61 10.69 35.54
N LEU A 11 -17.99 11.96 35.31
CA LEU A 11 -17.87 12.59 33.99
C LEU A 11 -16.38 12.75 33.66
N ALA A 12 -15.87 11.91 32.76
CA ALA A 12 -14.57 12.11 32.14
C ALA A 12 -14.69 13.22 31.08
N ILE A 13 -14.22 14.43 31.43
CA ILE A 13 -14.00 15.50 30.45
C ILE A 13 -12.81 15.06 29.60
N VAL A 14 -13.06 14.62 28.37
CA VAL A 14 -12.03 14.42 27.36
C VAL A 14 -11.54 15.81 26.96
N SER A 15 -10.49 16.27 27.64
CA SER A 15 -9.71 17.42 27.17
C SER A 15 -9.12 17.04 25.82
N GLY A 16 -9.68 17.59 24.74
CA GLY A 16 -9.12 17.48 23.41
C GLY A 16 -7.72 18.06 23.42
N ALA A 17 -6.71 17.18 23.49
CA ALA A 17 -5.34 17.55 23.24
C ALA A 17 -5.29 18.09 21.81
N VAL A 18 -5.08 19.41 21.68
CA VAL A 18 -4.65 20.00 20.42
C VAL A 18 -3.35 19.30 20.06
N GLY A 19 -3.45 18.31 19.16
CA GLY A 19 -2.32 17.49 18.77
C GLY A 19 -1.26 18.42 18.19
N GLN A 20 -0.16 18.62 18.92
CA GLN A 20 1.02 19.27 18.36
C GLN A 20 1.39 18.50 17.09
N THR A 21 1.27 19.15 15.95
CA THR A 21 1.60 18.59 14.65
C THR A 21 3.10 18.33 14.63
N ARG A 22 3.48 17.09 14.94
CA ARG A 22 4.88 16.67 14.90
C ARG A 22 5.38 16.86 13.46
N PRO A 23 6.49 17.58 13.24
CA PRO A 23 7.05 17.75 11.90
C PRO A 23 7.57 16.41 11.35
N VAL A 24 7.82 16.35 10.03
CA VAL A 24 8.55 15.23 9.43
C VAL A 24 9.84 15.00 10.19
N GLN A 25 10.07 13.76 10.62
CA GLN A 25 11.29 13.38 11.34
C GLN A 25 12.43 13.21 10.36
N TRP A 26 13.26 14.25 10.26
CA TRP A 26 14.46 14.22 9.45
C TRP A 26 15.65 13.74 10.28
N MET A 27 16.25 12.61 9.90
CA MET A 27 17.48 12.15 10.53
C MET A 27 18.63 13.14 10.28
N SER A 28 19.37 13.49 11.32
CA SER A 28 20.52 14.40 11.24
C SER A 28 21.78 13.73 10.70
N SER A 29 21.86 12.39 10.77
CA SER A 29 22.97 11.58 10.29
C SER A 29 22.59 10.88 8.98
N PRO A 30 23.11 11.31 7.82
CA PRO A 30 22.89 10.63 6.55
C PRO A 30 23.34 9.16 6.58
N ALA A 31 24.43 8.86 7.29
CA ALA A 31 24.97 7.50 7.40
C ALA A 31 23.98 6.56 8.11
N ASP A 32 23.34 7.02 9.18
CA ASP A 32 22.35 6.20 9.90
C ASP A 32 21.06 6.07 9.10
N ALA A 33 20.65 7.11 8.39
CA ALA A 33 19.52 7.03 7.45
C ALA A 33 19.77 5.97 6.37
N ILE A 34 20.96 5.93 5.78
CA ILE A 34 21.34 4.91 4.78
C ILE A 34 21.28 3.51 5.39
N LYS A 35 21.77 3.30 6.62
CA LYS A 35 21.67 2.00 7.31
C LYS A 35 20.21 1.58 7.50
N VAL A 36 19.34 2.50 7.93
CA VAL A 36 17.91 2.23 8.10
C VAL A 36 17.26 1.91 6.75
N ALA A 37 17.55 2.70 5.72
CA ALA A 37 17.06 2.48 4.36
C ALA A 37 17.48 1.12 3.80
N LYS A 38 18.73 0.69 4.01
CA LYS A 38 19.20 -0.65 3.62
C LYS A 38 18.50 -1.77 4.40
N ARG A 39 18.16 -1.55 5.68
CA ARG A 39 17.44 -2.54 6.49
C ARG A 39 15.97 -2.65 6.09
N THR A 40 15.31 -1.54 5.80
CA THR A 40 13.87 -1.49 5.47
C THR A 40 13.58 -1.56 3.99
N GLN A 41 14.61 -1.44 3.14
CA GLN A 41 14.52 -1.25 1.69
C GLN A 41 13.64 -0.08 1.28
N LYS A 42 13.45 0.93 2.15
CA LYS A 42 12.74 2.17 1.80
C LYS A 42 13.71 3.14 1.13
N PRO A 43 13.28 3.87 0.09
CA PRO A 43 14.11 4.92 -0.51
C PRO A 43 14.36 6.04 0.51
N LEU A 44 15.49 6.71 0.34
CA LEU A 44 15.89 7.89 1.11
C LEU A 44 15.24 9.13 0.49
N LEU A 45 14.73 10.01 1.35
CA LEU A 45 14.32 11.36 0.99
C LEU A 45 15.27 12.33 1.69
N PHE A 46 16.26 12.83 0.95
CA PHE A 46 17.18 13.83 1.48
C PHE A 46 16.60 15.23 1.30
N PHE A 47 16.40 15.94 2.40
CA PHE A 47 16.11 17.37 2.37
C PHE A 47 17.41 18.17 2.37
N VAL A 48 17.62 18.95 1.30
CA VAL A 48 18.79 19.81 1.12
C VAL A 48 18.34 21.26 1.36
N PRO A 49 18.67 21.86 2.52
CA PRO A 49 18.21 23.19 2.87
C PRO A 49 18.82 24.25 1.94
N GLY A 50 18.04 25.24 1.55
CA GLY A 50 18.51 26.44 0.83
C GLY A 50 18.96 27.54 1.79
N GLN A 51 19.57 28.60 1.24
CA GLN A 51 19.69 29.88 1.95
C GLN A 51 18.63 30.83 1.39
N ASP A 52 17.97 31.56 2.30
CA ASP A 52 17.11 32.72 2.04
C ASP A 52 16.11 32.57 0.88
N LEU A 53 14.99 31.89 1.13
CA LEU A 53 13.90 31.73 0.16
C LEU A 53 12.72 32.67 0.40
N GLY A 54 12.81 33.56 1.40
CA GLY A 54 11.69 34.41 1.83
C GLY A 54 10.39 33.62 2.03
N ASP A 55 9.29 34.14 1.48
CA ASP A 55 7.93 33.58 1.56
C ASP A 55 7.84 32.11 1.09
N LEU A 56 8.75 31.66 0.22
CA LEU A 56 8.75 30.30 -0.29
C LEU A 56 9.17 29.28 0.79
N ASP A 57 10.03 29.64 1.74
CA ASP A 57 10.36 28.75 2.87
C ASP A 57 9.14 28.55 3.77
N ASP A 58 8.40 29.61 4.08
CA ASP A 58 7.19 29.54 4.89
C ASP A 58 6.14 28.63 4.25
N GLN A 59 5.91 28.78 2.93
CA GLN A 59 4.99 27.90 2.19
C GLN A 59 5.43 26.42 2.25
N GLN A 60 6.72 26.15 2.13
CA GLN A 60 7.24 24.79 2.25
C GLN A 60 7.09 24.24 3.66
N GLN A 61 7.34 25.04 4.70
CA GLN A 61 7.13 24.61 6.08
C GLN A 61 5.66 24.29 6.34
N VAL A 62 4.72 25.05 5.76
CA VAL A 62 3.28 24.73 5.83
C VAL A 62 3.00 23.36 5.22
N VAL A 63 3.49 23.10 4.00
CA VAL A 63 3.31 21.79 3.33
C VAL A 63 3.97 20.65 4.11
N LEU A 64 5.17 20.84 4.65
CA LEU A 64 5.89 19.80 5.39
C LEU A 64 5.32 19.53 6.79
N ARG A 65 4.48 20.43 7.31
CA ARG A 65 3.72 20.23 8.57
C ARG A 65 2.34 19.62 8.33
N ASP A 66 1.87 19.57 7.09
CA ASP A 66 0.62 18.91 6.73
C ASP A 66 0.66 17.44 7.15
N ALA A 67 -0.39 16.99 7.85
CA ALA A 67 -0.43 15.65 8.42
C ALA A 67 -0.37 14.56 7.35
N PHE A 68 -1.04 14.77 6.22
CA PHE A 68 -1.05 13.81 5.13
C PHE A 68 0.34 13.69 4.50
N VAL A 69 0.99 14.82 4.21
CA VAL A 69 2.36 14.84 3.66
C VAL A 69 3.34 14.12 4.60
N ARG A 70 3.25 14.38 5.89
CA ARG A 70 4.10 13.74 6.89
C ARG A 70 3.91 12.23 6.92
N ASP A 71 2.66 11.79 7.02
CA ASP A 71 2.34 10.37 7.13
C ASP A 71 2.74 9.66 5.82
N TYR A 72 2.51 10.29 4.67
CA TYR A 72 2.99 9.81 3.37
C TYR A 72 4.51 9.61 3.34
N ILE A 73 5.28 10.60 3.81
CA ILE A 73 6.75 10.50 3.87
C ILE A 73 7.19 9.41 4.85
N GLY A 74 6.63 9.38 6.07
CA GLY A 74 7.01 8.40 7.11
C GLY A 74 6.73 6.95 6.70
N ASP A 75 5.65 6.73 5.95
CA ASP A 75 5.26 5.41 5.49
C ASP A 75 6.15 4.92 4.34
N ARG A 76 6.62 5.80 3.45
CA ARG A 76 7.27 5.40 2.19
C ARG A 76 8.76 5.66 2.12
N PHE A 77 9.29 6.61 2.88
CA PHE A 77 10.66 7.06 2.78
C PHE A 77 11.38 7.04 4.12
N ILE A 78 12.71 7.05 4.07
CA ILE A 78 13.56 7.41 5.20
C ILE A 78 14.01 8.86 5.00
N GLY A 79 13.47 9.77 5.81
CA GLY A 79 13.80 11.20 5.76
C GLY A 79 15.15 11.50 6.41
N ALA A 80 16.02 12.23 5.71
CA ALA A 80 17.29 12.70 6.26
C ALA A 80 17.62 14.13 5.79
N ARG A 81 18.34 14.89 6.61
CA ARG A 81 18.90 16.18 6.17
C ARG A 81 20.26 15.95 5.54
N LEU A 82 20.50 16.58 4.40
CA LEU A 82 21.79 16.55 3.73
C LEU A 82 22.30 17.98 3.54
N THR A 83 23.40 18.31 4.20
CA THR A 83 24.03 19.62 4.10
C THR A 83 25.07 19.64 2.99
N ARG A 84 25.18 20.78 2.30
CA ARG A 84 26.27 21.05 1.36
C ARG A 84 27.54 21.28 2.16
N SER A 85 28.37 20.25 2.25
CA SER A 85 29.66 20.29 2.95
C SER A 85 30.69 19.50 2.16
N THR A 86 31.97 19.72 2.43
CA THR A 86 33.07 18.97 1.81
C THR A 86 32.89 17.46 1.97
N ASN A 87 32.35 17.01 3.10
CA ASN A 87 32.11 15.60 3.40
C ASN A 87 31.00 14.95 2.54
N ASN A 88 30.14 15.76 1.93
CA ASN A 88 29.04 15.28 1.08
C ASN A 88 29.23 15.67 -0.40
N ALA A 89 30.32 16.35 -0.75
CA ALA A 89 30.55 16.89 -2.10
C ALA A 89 30.47 15.79 -3.17
N ASP A 90 31.04 14.62 -2.89
CA ASP A 90 31.03 13.47 -3.79
C ASP A 90 29.60 12.95 -4.08
N LEU A 91 28.69 13.02 -3.09
CA LEU A 91 27.30 12.62 -3.29
C LEU A 91 26.58 13.59 -4.22
N PHE A 92 26.74 14.90 -4.03
CA PHE A 92 26.14 15.90 -4.92
C PHE A 92 26.70 15.78 -6.35
N THR A 93 28.00 15.54 -6.50
CA THR A 93 28.62 15.27 -7.81
C THR A 93 28.06 13.99 -8.43
N LYS A 94 27.98 12.89 -7.68
CA LYS A 94 27.42 11.60 -8.16
C LYS A 94 26.01 11.77 -8.72
N TRP A 95 25.18 12.58 -8.06
CA TRP A 95 23.79 12.78 -8.43
C TRP A 95 23.57 13.94 -9.40
N ASN A 96 24.64 14.62 -9.83
CA ASN A 96 24.56 15.86 -10.61
C ASN A 96 23.61 16.89 -9.96
N ALA A 97 23.63 16.96 -8.62
CA ALA A 97 22.70 17.77 -7.84
C ALA A 97 23.28 19.17 -7.58
N PRO A 98 22.45 20.24 -7.51
CA PRO A 98 22.97 21.60 -7.34
C PRO A 98 23.76 21.80 -6.03
N THR A 99 25.05 22.15 -6.18
CA THR A 99 26.02 22.27 -5.07
C THR A 99 26.14 23.66 -4.44
N LYS A 100 25.54 24.69 -5.05
CA LYS A 100 25.73 26.09 -4.61
C LYS A 100 24.49 26.73 -3.99
N TYR A 101 23.33 26.59 -4.63
CA TYR A 101 22.11 27.33 -4.24
C TYR A 101 20.85 26.47 -4.35
N GLY A 102 19.75 27.00 -3.77
CA GLY A 102 18.40 26.46 -3.87
C GLY A 102 18.05 25.42 -2.81
N GLN A 103 16.77 25.33 -2.46
CA GLN A 103 16.24 24.23 -1.65
C GLN A 103 15.66 23.17 -2.56
N TYR A 104 15.91 21.91 -2.23
CA TYR A 104 15.33 20.78 -2.97
C TYR A 104 15.38 19.51 -2.12
N MET A 105 14.69 18.49 -2.62
CA MET A 105 14.78 17.14 -2.09
C MET A 105 15.34 16.19 -3.15
N LEU A 106 16.07 15.18 -2.70
CA LEU A 106 16.54 14.08 -3.53
C LEU A 106 15.90 12.78 -3.05
N VAL A 107 15.38 12.00 -3.99
CA VAL A 107 14.93 10.63 -3.75
C VAL A 107 16.02 9.69 -4.23
N VAL A 108 16.53 8.87 -3.32
CA VAL A 108 17.69 8.00 -3.58
C VAL A 108 17.37 6.58 -3.15
N THR A 109 17.79 5.58 -3.93
CA THR A 109 17.66 4.16 -3.55
C THR A 109 18.51 3.83 -2.32
N PRO A 110 18.24 2.71 -1.62
CA PRO A 110 19.14 2.22 -0.56
C PRO A 110 20.57 1.90 -1.05
N SER A 111 20.75 1.62 -2.34
CA SER A 111 22.06 1.45 -3.00
C SER A 111 22.79 2.76 -3.28
N GLY A 112 22.10 3.90 -3.18
CA GLY A 112 22.68 5.23 -3.38
C GLY A 112 22.49 5.80 -4.78
N ASP A 113 21.57 5.28 -5.57
CA ASP A 113 21.27 5.73 -6.93
C ASP A 113 20.14 6.76 -6.93
N LEU A 114 20.27 7.82 -7.72
CA LEU A 114 19.27 8.88 -7.78
C LEU A 114 18.02 8.38 -8.51
N VAL A 115 16.87 8.49 -7.86
CA VAL A 115 15.54 8.23 -8.45
C VAL A 115 14.95 9.51 -9.02
N GLY A 116 15.12 10.63 -8.32
CA GLY A 116 14.70 11.94 -8.81
C GLY A 116 14.97 13.08 -7.84
N GLN A 117 14.71 14.30 -8.32
CA GLN A 117 14.89 15.55 -7.58
C GLN A 117 13.58 16.34 -7.58
N ILE A 118 13.26 16.96 -6.45
CA ILE A 118 12.07 17.79 -6.26
C ILE A 118 12.52 19.20 -5.88
N GLY A 119 12.24 20.18 -6.74
CA GLY A 119 12.65 21.58 -6.50
C GLY A 119 11.77 22.30 -5.47
N ALA A 120 12.30 23.40 -4.95
CA ALA A 120 11.64 24.27 -3.97
C ALA A 120 10.17 24.62 -4.32
N GLU A 121 9.92 25.09 -5.54
CA GLU A 121 8.59 25.49 -6.01
C GLU A 121 7.55 24.37 -5.94
N VAL A 122 7.98 23.14 -6.22
CA VAL A 122 7.12 21.95 -6.15
C VAL A 122 6.80 21.61 -4.70
N ILE A 123 7.78 21.73 -3.79
CA ILE A 123 7.59 21.47 -2.35
C ILE A 123 6.61 22.46 -1.72
N ALA A 124 6.59 23.71 -2.19
CA ALA A 124 5.71 24.76 -1.68
C ALA A 124 4.22 24.51 -2.02
N ARG A 125 3.91 23.57 -2.92
CA ARG A 125 2.55 23.28 -3.39
C ARG A 125 2.19 21.84 -3.08
N LYS A 126 1.31 21.64 -2.09
CA LYS A 126 0.95 20.31 -1.55
C LYS A 126 0.69 19.26 -2.63
N ASP A 127 -0.22 19.53 -3.57
CA ASP A 127 -0.63 18.55 -4.57
C ASP A 127 0.51 18.20 -5.55
N GLN A 128 1.31 19.20 -5.94
CA GLN A 128 2.47 18.96 -6.80
C GLN A 128 3.56 18.19 -6.06
N PHE A 129 3.75 18.49 -4.77
CA PHE A 129 4.72 17.78 -3.93
C PHE A 129 4.34 16.32 -3.74
N ILE A 130 3.09 16.03 -3.39
CA ILE A 130 2.57 14.66 -3.30
C ILE A 130 2.68 13.95 -4.65
N GLY A 131 2.28 14.60 -5.75
CA GLY A 131 2.44 14.04 -7.10
C GLY A 131 3.89 13.68 -7.42
N ALA A 132 4.85 14.55 -7.08
CA ALA A 132 6.28 14.30 -7.27
C ALA A 132 6.81 13.17 -6.38
N LEU A 133 6.40 13.10 -5.11
CA LEU A 133 6.75 12.00 -4.20
C LEU A 133 6.20 10.66 -4.71
N THR A 134 4.92 10.63 -5.11
CA THR A 134 4.27 9.45 -5.70
C THR A 134 4.96 9.00 -6.97
N GLY A 135 5.28 9.93 -7.88
CA GLY A 135 6.00 9.63 -9.12
C GLY A 135 7.38 9.02 -8.85
N ASN A 136 8.15 9.60 -7.94
CA ASN A 136 9.47 9.06 -7.58
C ASN A 136 9.36 7.71 -6.86
N PHE A 137 8.40 7.54 -5.94
CA PHE A 137 8.18 6.26 -5.26
C PHE A 137 7.75 5.16 -6.24
N ARG A 138 6.90 5.47 -7.22
CA ARG A 138 6.54 4.54 -8.28
C ARG A 138 7.76 4.12 -9.11
N LYS A 139 8.58 5.08 -9.56
CA LYS A 139 9.85 4.78 -10.27
C LYS A 139 10.75 3.85 -9.47
N TYR A 140 10.90 4.13 -8.17
CA TYR A 140 11.67 3.27 -7.26
C TYR A 140 11.10 1.84 -7.22
N ARG A 141 9.79 1.70 -7.00
CA ARG A 141 9.13 0.38 -6.91
C ARG A 141 9.26 -0.42 -8.19
N SER A 142 9.06 0.20 -9.35
CA SER A 142 9.19 -0.49 -10.64
C SER A 142 10.64 -0.94 -10.86
N ALA A 143 11.63 -0.09 -10.56
CA ALA A 143 13.04 -0.49 -10.66
C ALA A 143 13.43 -1.62 -9.69
N LEU A 144 12.97 -1.54 -8.43
CA LEU A 144 13.16 -2.59 -7.43
C LEU A 144 12.57 -3.92 -7.91
N TYR A 145 11.34 -3.87 -8.44
CA TYR A 145 10.65 -5.04 -8.97
C TYR A 145 11.42 -5.68 -10.12
N GLU A 146 11.72 -4.91 -11.17
CA GLU A 146 12.37 -5.41 -12.38
C GLU A 146 13.78 -5.96 -12.10
N LYS A 147 14.58 -5.25 -11.30
CA LYS A 147 16.00 -5.58 -11.12
C LYS A 147 16.26 -6.61 -10.05
N GLU A 148 15.47 -6.62 -8.97
CA GLU A 148 15.77 -7.42 -7.79
C GLU A 148 14.74 -8.51 -7.51
N LEU A 149 13.44 -8.20 -7.63
CA LEU A 149 12.37 -9.10 -7.20
C LEU A 149 11.96 -10.09 -8.29
N LEU A 150 11.70 -9.62 -9.51
CA LEU A 150 11.27 -10.44 -10.64
C LEU A 150 12.22 -11.61 -10.94
N PRO A 151 13.56 -11.44 -10.93
CA PRO A 151 14.48 -12.56 -11.17
C PRO A 151 14.32 -13.72 -10.17
N GLN A 152 13.82 -13.46 -8.95
CA GLN A 152 13.60 -14.51 -7.94
C GLN A 152 12.49 -15.50 -8.31
N PHE A 153 11.62 -15.14 -9.26
CA PHE A 153 10.49 -15.96 -9.71
C PHE A 153 10.75 -16.65 -11.07
N GLN A 154 11.77 -16.21 -11.80
CA GLN A 154 12.08 -16.69 -13.16
C GLN A 154 13.17 -17.78 -13.21
N GLY A 155 13.92 -17.97 -12.13
CA GLY A 155 15.00 -18.97 -12.09
C GLY A 155 14.51 -20.42 -12.17
N GLU A 156 15.32 -21.28 -12.78
CA GLU A 156 15.07 -22.75 -12.83
C GLU A 156 15.07 -23.38 -11.43
N LYS A 157 15.90 -22.87 -10.53
CA LYS A 157 15.97 -23.31 -9.12
C LYS A 157 15.35 -22.28 -8.21
N LEU A 158 14.12 -22.55 -7.80
CA LEU A 158 13.37 -21.70 -6.89
C LEU A 158 13.97 -21.75 -5.48
N ASN A 159 14.44 -20.59 -4.99
CA ASN A 159 14.86 -20.44 -3.60
C ASN A 159 13.71 -19.90 -2.76
N ARG A 160 13.12 -20.76 -1.93
CA ARG A 160 11.97 -20.42 -1.08
C ARG A 160 12.18 -19.20 -0.17
N ASN A 161 13.39 -19.01 0.36
CA ASN A 161 13.69 -17.87 1.22
C ASN A 161 13.74 -16.57 0.43
N ASN A 162 14.29 -16.59 -0.79
CA ASN A 162 14.32 -15.41 -1.65
C ASN A 162 12.91 -15.05 -2.14
N ILE A 163 12.12 -16.03 -2.54
CA ILE A 163 10.71 -15.83 -2.93
C ILE A 163 9.93 -15.22 -1.77
N SER A 164 10.06 -15.78 -0.56
CA SER A 164 9.35 -15.25 0.61
C SER A 164 9.75 -13.81 0.93
N LYS A 165 11.04 -13.45 0.78
CA LYS A 165 11.51 -12.07 0.93
C LYS A 165 10.94 -11.17 -0.16
N ALA A 166 10.95 -11.62 -1.41
CA ALA A 166 10.44 -10.86 -2.55
C ALA A 166 8.94 -10.58 -2.43
N LEU A 167 8.14 -11.58 -2.05
CA LEU A 167 6.72 -11.42 -1.73
C LEU A 167 6.51 -10.42 -0.59
N GLY A 168 7.34 -10.47 0.45
CA GLY A 168 7.32 -9.50 1.54
C GLY A 168 7.55 -8.06 1.07
N TYR A 169 8.46 -7.84 0.12
CA TYR A 169 8.68 -6.51 -0.47
C TYR A 169 7.54 -6.09 -1.40
N ILE A 170 7.04 -6.98 -2.25
CA ILE A 170 5.89 -6.70 -3.12
C ILE A 170 4.69 -6.25 -2.29
N LYS A 171 4.40 -6.96 -1.20
CA LYS A 171 3.39 -6.59 -0.22
C LYS A 171 3.66 -5.24 0.42
N SER A 172 4.84 -5.08 1.02
CA SER A 172 5.17 -3.89 1.83
C SER A 172 5.17 -2.60 1.00
N PHE A 173 5.49 -2.71 -0.28
CA PHE A 173 5.51 -1.58 -1.21
C PHE A 173 4.30 -1.51 -2.15
N ILE A 174 3.35 -2.44 -2.04
CA ILE A 174 2.18 -2.55 -2.92
C ILE A 174 2.61 -2.47 -4.39
N ILE A 175 3.48 -3.37 -4.83
CA ILE A 175 4.01 -3.40 -6.21
C ILE A 175 2.97 -4.10 -7.10
N THR A 176 2.04 -3.33 -7.64
CA THR A 176 0.94 -3.82 -8.50
C THR A 176 1.43 -4.37 -9.84
N ASP A 177 2.59 -3.92 -10.33
CA ASP A 177 3.20 -4.45 -11.57
C ASP A 177 3.52 -5.96 -11.46
N ALA A 178 3.52 -6.52 -10.24
CA ALA A 178 3.74 -7.94 -9.98
C ALA A 178 2.51 -8.84 -10.21
N ASP A 179 1.29 -8.29 -10.31
CA ASP A 179 0.04 -9.07 -10.28
C ASP A 179 0.02 -10.22 -11.29
N LYS A 180 0.32 -9.90 -12.55
CA LYS A 180 0.28 -10.86 -13.65
C LYS A 180 1.30 -11.99 -13.42
N MET A 181 2.53 -11.63 -13.09
CA MET A 181 3.60 -12.59 -12.85
C MET A 181 3.29 -13.48 -11.66
N LEU A 182 2.75 -12.92 -10.56
CA LEU A 182 2.36 -13.70 -9.39
C LEU A 182 1.22 -14.68 -9.70
N GLY A 183 0.24 -14.29 -10.53
CA GLY A 183 -0.80 -15.19 -11.01
C GLY A 183 -0.24 -16.35 -11.83
N GLU A 184 0.66 -16.05 -12.78
CA GLU A 184 1.34 -17.06 -13.60
C GLU A 184 2.23 -17.98 -12.75
N PHE A 185 2.96 -17.41 -11.79
CA PHE A 185 3.83 -18.14 -10.86
C PHE A 185 3.02 -19.08 -9.96
N ALA A 186 1.87 -18.64 -9.43
CA ALA A 186 0.99 -19.48 -8.61
C ALA A 186 0.42 -20.69 -9.37
N ALA A 187 0.25 -20.56 -10.69
CA ALA A 187 -0.27 -21.62 -11.55
C ALA A 187 0.79 -22.71 -11.88
N ARG A 188 2.06 -22.49 -11.53
CA ARG A 188 3.11 -23.49 -11.75
C ARG A 188 2.87 -24.75 -10.90
N THR A 189 3.23 -25.90 -11.47
CA THR A 189 3.11 -27.20 -10.80
C THR A 189 4.29 -27.54 -9.90
N ASP A 190 5.43 -26.86 -10.09
CA ASP A 190 6.70 -27.11 -9.38
C ASP A 190 6.88 -26.27 -8.10
N ILE A 191 5.90 -25.44 -7.74
CA ILE A 191 5.90 -24.68 -6.50
C ILE A 191 5.23 -25.46 -5.35
N ASP A 192 5.79 -25.37 -4.15
CA ASP A 192 5.19 -26.01 -2.98
C ASP A 192 3.91 -25.27 -2.53
N LYS A 193 2.97 -26.01 -1.94
CA LYS A 193 1.69 -25.47 -1.44
C LYS A 193 1.86 -24.27 -0.52
N GLY A 194 2.87 -24.28 0.35
CA GLY A 194 3.11 -23.18 1.29
C GLY A 194 3.57 -21.90 0.58
N THR A 195 4.39 -22.01 -0.46
CA THR A 195 4.78 -20.88 -1.31
C THR A 195 3.58 -20.37 -2.12
N ARG A 196 2.80 -21.27 -2.73
CA ARG A 196 1.59 -20.91 -3.48
C ARG A 196 0.59 -20.12 -2.62
N LYS A 197 0.31 -20.59 -1.39
CA LYS A 197 -0.52 -19.88 -0.43
C LYS A 197 -0.04 -18.45 -0.17
N ARG A 198 1.25 -18.23 0.03
CA ARG A 198 1.82 -16.88 0.24
C ARG A 198 1.66 -15.98 -0.98
N VAL A 199 1.74 -16.55 -2.18
CA VAL A 199 1.46 -15.81 -3.41
C VAL A 199 0.00 -15.36 -3.43
N TYR A 200 -0.95 -16.24 -3.09
CA TYR A 200 -2.36 -15.86 -2.98
C TYR A 200 -2.62 -14.80 -1.91
N GLU A 201 -2.00 -14.91 -0.75
CA GLU A 201 -2.09 -13.89 0.31
C GLU A 201 -1.54 -12.54 -0.19
N THR A 202 -0.44 -12.55 -0.94
CA THR A 202 0.15 -11.33 -1.53
C THR A 202 -0.80 -10.71 -2.56
N LEU A 203 -1.36 -11.51 -3.48
CA LEU A 203 -2.36 -11.05 -4.46
C LEU A 203 -3.59 -10.45 -3.77
N ALA A 204 -4.05 -11.07 -2.68
CA ALA A 204 -5.21 -10.56 -1.94
C ALA A 204 -4.92 -9.20 -1.32
N GLU A 205 -3.71 -8.98 -0.80
CA GLU A 205 -3.33 -7.70 -0.21
C GLU A 205 -3.09 -6.59 -1.24
N LEU A 206 -2.57 -6.93 -2.43
CA LEU A 206 -2.48 -6.00 -3.55
C LEU A 206 -3.89 -5.52 -3.95
N SER A 207 -4.88 -6.43 -3.95
CA SER A 207 -6.30 -6.07 -4.16
C SER A 207 -6.52 -5.24 -5.43
N THR A 208 -5.81 -5.56 -6.51
CA THR A 208 -6.02 -4.97 -7.83
C THR A 208 -6.96 -5.85 -8.64
N ASN A 209 -7.55 -5.31 -9.70
CA ASN A 209 -8.41 -6.07 -10.62
C ASN A 209 -7.69 -7.32 -11.15
N ALA A 210 -6.41 -7.19 -11.55
CA ALA A 210 -5.62 -8.29 -12.10
C ALA A 210 -5.30 -9.35 -11.03
N ALA A 211 -4.93 -8.93 -9.82
CA ALA A 211 -4.64 -9.85 -8.73
C ALA A 211 -5.88 -10.64 -8.32
N VAL A 212 -7.01 -9.95 -8.23
CA VAL A 212 -8.27 -10.54 -7.81
C VAL A 212 -8.88 -11.44 -8.87
N ALA A 213 -8.75 -11.10 -10.16
CA ALA A 213 -9.10 -12.01 -11.26
C ALA A 213 -8.25 -13.29 -11.23
N SER A 214 -6.95 -13.16 -10.95
CA SER A 214 -6.05 -14.31 -10.82
C SER A 214 -6.44 -15.22 -9.64
N LEU A 215 -6.83 -14.63 -8.51
CA LEU A 215 -7.35 -15.36 -7.35
C LEU A 215 -8.68 -16.06 -7.64
N ALA A 216 -9.62 -15.38 -8.30
CA ALA A 216 -10.92 -15.94 -8.68
C ALA A 216 -10.76 -17.18 -9.56
N LYS A 217 -9.84 -17.12 -10.54
CA LYS A 217 -9.50 -18.27 -11.39
C LYS A 217 -8.88 -19.41 -10.58
N ALA A 218 -7.93 -19.12 -9.69
CA ALA A 218 -7.29 -20.14 -8.86
C ALA A 218 -8.26 -20.81 -7.87
N ALA A 219 -9.26 -20.05 -7.39
CA ALA A 219 -10.27 -20.52 -6.45
C ALA A 219 -11.16 -21.65 -6.98
N GLU A 220 -11.20 -21.87 -8.30
CA GLU A 220 -11.88 -23.02 -8.92
C GLU A 220 -11.33 -24.37 -8.44
N SER A 221 -10.05 -24.42 -8.07
CA SER A 221 -9.38 -25.68 -7.72
C SER A 221 -8.51 -25.61 -6.47
N ASP A 222 -8.32 -24.42 -5.90
CA ASP A 222 -7.46 -24.21 -4.73
C ASP A 222 -8.18 -23.48 -3.59
N THR A 223 -8.38 -24.19 -2.47
CA THR A 223 -9.02 -23.66 -1.26
C THR A 223 -8.22 -22.53 -0.60
N ASP A 224 -6.88 -22.50 -0.76
CA ASP A 224 -6.07 -21.41 -0.22
C ASP A 224 -6.33 -20.11 -1.01
N ALA A 225 -6.62 -20.20 -2.32
CA ALA A 225 -7.05 -19.04 -3.12
C ALA A 225 -8.45 -18.55 -2.72
N GLN A 226 -9.40 -19.47 -2.48
CA GLN A 226 -10.73 -19.13 -1.94
C GLN A 226 -10.63 -18.38 -0.60
N ALA A 227 -9.75 -18.84 0.30
CA ALA A 227 -9.52 -18.20 1.58
C ALA A 227 -8.84 -16.82 1.45
N ALA A 228 -7.99 -16.64 0.44
CA ALA A 228 -7.34 -15.37 0.16
C ALA A 228 -8.32 -14.33 -0.43
N LEU A 229 -9.25 -14.73 -1.31
CA LEU A 229 -10.30 -13.85 -1.83
C LEU A 229 -11.12 -13.18 -0.73
N LYS A 230 -11.36 -13.89 0.39
CA LYS A 230 -12.08 -13.37 1.57
C LYS A 230 -11.31 -12.26 2.32
N LYS A 231 -10.06 -11.97 1.93
CA LYS A 231 -9.17 -10.99 2.58
C LYS A 231 -8.85 -9.77 1.70
N VAL A 232 -9.44 -9.67 0.51
CA VAL A 232 -9.25 -8.50 -0.36
C VAL A 232 -9.87 -7.24 0.28
N THR A 233 -9.48 -6.06 -0.20
CA THR A 233 -10.07 -4.81 0.29
C THR A 233 -11.53 -4.65 -0.15
N PRO A 234 -12.33 -3.82 0.56
CA PRO A 234 -13.69 -3.53 0.16
C PRO A 234 -13.82 -3.02 -1.29
N ALA A 235 -12.91 -2.15 -1.73
CA ALA A 235 -12.90 -1.65 -3.10
C ALA A 235 -12.73 -2.77 -4.15
N ALA A 236 -11.83 -3.72 -3.89
CA ALA A 236 -11.61 -4.84 -4.80
C ALA A 236 -12.75 -5.87 -4.74
N ALA A 237 -13.35 -6.07 -3.56
CA ALA A 237 -14.54 -6.89 -3.40
C ALA A 237 -15.76 -6.28 -4.13
N ALA A 238 -15.90 -4.96 -4.19
CA ALA A 238 -16.96 -4.32 -4.97
C ALA A 238 -16.81 -4.60 -6.48
N GLN A 239 -15.59 -4.58 -7.00
CA GLN A 239 -15.31 -4.96 -8.39
C GLN A 239 -15.59 -6.44 -8.66
N LEU A 240 -15.24 -7.31 -7.71
CA LEU A 240 -15.63 -8.73 -7.75
C LEU A 240 -17.13 -8.91 -7.83
N ALA A 241 -17.89 -8.15 -7.04
CA ALA A 241 -19.34 -8.24 -7.02
C ALA A 241 -19.94 -7.93 -8.40
N GLU A 242 -19.38 -6.96 -9.13
CA GLU A 242 -19.77 -6.66 -10.51
C GLU A 242 -19.47 -7.83 -11.46
N SER A 243 -18.32 -8.50 -11.29
CA SER A 243 -18.01 -9.70 -12.07
C SER A 243 -18.90 -10.90 -11.73
N ALA A 244 -19.33 -11.04 -10.47
CA ALA A 244 -20.19 -12.14 -10.02
C ALA A 244 -21.57 -12.14 -10.70
N LEU A 245 -22.06 -10.97 -11.09
CA LEU A 245 -23.31 -10.81 -11.85
C LEU A 245 -23.21 -11.43 -13.25
N VAL A 246 -21.99 -11.56 -13.80
CA VAL A 246 -21.75 -12.03 -15.18
C VAL A 246 -21.21 -13.46 -15.21
N VAL A 247 -20.46 -13.86 -14.19
CA VAL A 247 -19.84 -15.19 -14.09
C VAL A 247 -20.88 -16.25 -13.72
N ASN A 248 -20.82 -17.44 -14.33
CA ASN A 248 -21.73 -18.57 -14.08
C ASN A 248 -21.04 -19.69 -13.28
N GLY A 249 -21.83 -20.61 -12.72
CA GLY A 249 -21.33 -21.84 -12.10
C GLY A 249 -20.70 -21.64 -10.71
N GLU A 250 -19.76 -22.51 -10.34
CA GLU A 250 -19.15 -22.55 -9.00
C GLU A 250 -18.32 -21.31 -8.68
N VAL A 251 -17.68 -20.71 -9.70
CA VAL A 251 -16.91 -19.46 -9.55
C VAL A 251 -17.78 -18.34 -8.97
N ARG A 252 -19.05 -18.25 -9.38
CA ARG A 252 -20.01 -17.29 -8.84
C ARG A 252 -20.19 -17.46 -7.33
N VAL A 253 -20.26 -18.70 -6.84
CA VAL A 253 -20.46 -18.99 -5.41
C VAL A 253 -19.25 -18.56 -4.60
N TYR A 254 -18.04 -18.87 -5.05
CA TYR A 254 -16.81 -18.47 -4.33
C TYR A 254 -16.61 -16.96 -4.32
N VAL A 255 -16.92 -16.28 -5.43
CA VAL A 255 -16.87 -14.82 -5.50
C VAL A 255 -17.93 -14.22 -4.57
N TYR A 256 -19.17 -14.74 -4.58
CA TYR A 256 -20.22 -14.32 -3.68
C TYR A 256 -19.80 -14.44 -2.20
N GLU A 257 -19.28 -15.60 -1.80
CA GLU A 257 -18.84 -15.83 -0.42
C GLU A 257 -17.72 -14.88 -0.02
N ALA A 258 -16.78 -14.60 -0.93
CA ALA A 258 -15.71 -13.64 -0.69
C ALA A 258 -16.26 -12.23 -0.46
N VAL A 259 -17.14 -11.75 -1.34
CA VAL A 259 -17.76 -10.43 -1.21
C VAL A 259 -18.59 -10.33 0.06
N ALA A 260 -19.42 -11.33 0.35
CA ALA A 260 -20.24 -11.37 1.56
C ALA A 260 -19.38 -11.35 2.84
N ALA A 261 -18.25 -12.06 2.84
CA ALA A 261 -17.32 -12.06 3.97
C ALA A 261 -16.65 -10.68 4.17
N VAL A 262 -16.21 -10.03 3.08
CA VAL A 262 -15.58 -8.69 3.15
C VAL A 262 -16.59 -7.63 3.60
N ALA A 263 -17.82 -7.68 3.08
CA ALA A 263 -18.93 -6.82 3.49
C ALA A 263 -19.52 -7.16 4.87
N LYS A 264 -19.10 -8.29 5.48
CA LYS A 264 -19.60 -8.78 6.78
C LYS A 264 -21.12 -8.95 6.81
N VAL A 265 -21.68 -9.45 5.71
CA VAL A 265 -23.11 -9.74 5.56
C VAL A 265 -23.52 -10.79 6.59
N ARG A 266 -24.43 -10.45 7.51
CA ARG A 266 -24.84 -11.37 8.60
C ARG A 266 -25.62 -12.58 8.12
N ASP A 267 -26.50 -12.37 7.15
CA ASP A 267 -27.43 -13.39 6.64
C ASP A 267 -27.06 -13.84 5.21
N ALA A 268 -25.77 -14.07 4.97
CA ALA A 268 -25.30 -14.61 3.70
C ALA A 268 -25.93 -15.98 3.44
N LYS A 269 -26.39 -16.22 2.20
CA LYS A 269 -27.04 -17.45 1.80
C LYS A 269 -26.05 -18.62 1.76
N PRO A 270 -26.41 -19.78 2.32
CA PRO A 270 -25.54 -20.95 2.37
C PRO A 270 -25.43 -21.64 0.99
N ALA A 271 -24.47 -22.55 0.82
CA ALA A 271 -24.26 -23.32 -0.41
C ALA A 271 -25.56 -23.93 -1.00
N ARG A 272 -26.42 -24.51 -0.15
CA ARG A 272 -27.70 -25.12 -0.56
C ARG A 272 -28.63 -24.17 -1.30
N PHE A 273 -28.62 -22.88 -0.97
CA PHE A 273 -29.41 -21.87 -1.69
C PHE A 273 -29.02 -21.83 -3.18
N TRP A 274 -27.73 -21.91 -3.47
CA TRP A 274 -27.21 -21.86 -4.84
C TRP A 274 -27.53 -23.11 -5.65
N GLU A 275 -27.84 -24.23 -5.00
CA GLU A 275 -28.28 -25.44 -5.67
C GLU A 275 -29.77 -25.39 -6.02
N THR A 276 -30.61 -24.86 -5.12
CA THR A 276 -32.08 -24.99 -5.25
C THR A 276 -32.79 -23.73 -5.75
N ALA A 277 -32.21 -22.54 -5.56
CA ALA A 277 -32.84 -21.29 -5.96
C ALA A 277 -32.85 -21.14 -7.49
N ASP A 278 -33.88 -20.48 -8.00
CA ASP A 278 -33.95 -20.07 -9.41
C ASP A 278 -32.95 -18.94 -9.72
N ALA A 279 -32.82 -18.61 -11.00
CA ALA A 279 -31.88 -17.61 -11.47
C ALA A 279 -32.20 -16.19 -10.94
N GLU A 280 -33.48 -15.86 -10.76
CA GLU A 280 -33.92 -14.54 -10.31
C GLU A 280 -33.57 -14.33 -8.83
N ALA A 281 -33.86 -15.31 -7.97
CA ALA A 281 -33.49 -15.27 -6.57
C ALA A 281 -31.97 -15.23 -6.36
N LYS A 282 -31.22 -16.00 -7.16
CA LYS A 282 -29.74 -15.96 -7.17
C LYS A 282 -29.23 -14.57 -7.54
N GLN A 283 -29.79 -13.97 -8.59
CA GLN A 283 -29.42 -12.63 -9.06
C GLN A 283 -29.72 -11.56 -8.00
N ALA A 284 -30.93 -11.58 -7.42
CA ALA A 284 -31.35 -10.64 -6.39
C ALA A 284 -30.43 -10.69 -5.15
N GLU A 285 -29.99 -11.89 -4.77
CA GLU A 285 -29.06 -12.05 -3.65
C GLU A 285 -27.67 -11.47 -3.96
N ILE A 286 -27.14 -11.67 -5.18
CA ILE A 286 -25.86 -11.07 -5.59
C ILE A 286 -25.99 -9.55 -5.61
N GLU A 287 -27.09 -9.01 -6.16
CA GLU A 287 -27.33 -7.56 -6.21
C GLU A 287 -27.44 -6.94 -4.81
N ARG A 288 -28.09 -7.63 -3.87
CA ARG A 288 -28.17 -7.21 -2.47
C ARG A 288 -26.78 -7.10 -1.85
N VAL A 289 -25.96 -8.15 -1.95
CA VAL A 289 -24.59 -8.16 -1.43
C VAL A 289 -23.70 -7.15 -2.16
N ALA A 290 -23.86 -6.99 -3.47
CA ALA A 290 -23.16 -6.00 -4.27
C ALA A 290 -23.47 -4.57 -3.83
N LYS A 291 -24.72 -4.28 -3.42
CA LYS A 291 -25.09 -2.97 -2.87
C LYS A 291 -24.36 -2.70 -1.56
N GLU A 292 -24.36 -3.66 -0.63
CA GLU A 292 -23.69 -3.52 0.67
C GLU A 292 -22.18 -3.26 0.51
N ILE A 293 -21.50 -4.03 -0.35
CA ILE A 293 -20.06 -3.85 -0.54
C ILE A 293 -19.71 -2.52 -1.24
N ARG A 294 -20.59 -1.97 -2.10
CA ARG A 294 -20.35 -0.66 -2.74
C ARG A 294 -20.31 0.49 -1.73
N GLU A 295 -21.18 0.45 -0.72
CA GLU A 295 -21.17 1.46 0.35
C GLU A 295 -19.87 1.41 1.15
N ASP A 296 -19.39 0.20 1.47
CA ASP A 296 -18.12 0.03 2.18
C ASP A 296 -16.89 0.34 1.32
N ALA A 297 -16.95 0.05 0.01
CA ALA A 297 -15.95 0.48 -0.95
C ALA A 297 -15.87 2.02 -1.03
N GLY A 298 -17.00 2.72 -1.02
CA GLY A 298 -17.06 4.19 -0.97
C GLY A 298 -16.32 4.76 0.23
N LYS A 299 -16.65 4.28 1.44
CA LYS A 299 -15.97 4.68 2.69
C LYS A 299 -14.48 4.34 2.68
N TRP A 300 -14.13 3.19 2.11
CA TRP A 300 -12.73 2.77 2.00
C TRP A 300 -11.97 3.69 1.04
N ASN A 301 -12.54 4.01 -0.12
CA ASN A 301 -11.94 4.94 -1.07
C ASN A 301 -11.79 6.34 -0.47
N GLU A 302 -12.80 6.89 0.20
CA GLU A 302 -12.69 8.19 0.88
C GLU A 302 -11.54 8.25 1.90
N ARG A 303 -11.29 7.13 2.58
CA ARG A 303 -10.21 7.03 3.59
C ARG A 303 -8.83 6.79 2.98
N TRP A 304 -8.75 6.12 1.84
CA TRP A 304 -7.48 5.58 1.29
C TRP A 304 -7.17 6.04 -0.14
N ALA A 305 -7.98 6.93 -0.74
CA ALA A 305 -7.83 7.41 -2.12
C ALA A 305 -6.43 7.96 -2.43
N ASP A 306 -5.78 8.58 -1.45
CA ASP A 306 -4.49 9.23 -1.65
C ASP A 306 -3.28 8.30 -1.33
N ILE A 307 -3.52 7.07 -0.88
CA ILE A 307 -2.49 6.16 -0.36
C ILE A 307 -2.09 5.07 -1.39
N ARG A 308 -2.96 4.70 -2.33
CA ARG A 308 -2.65 3.71 -3.37
C ARG A 308 -2.23 4.35 -4.68
#